data_AF-A0A955PEU4-F1
#
_entry.id   AF-A0A955PEU4-F1
#
_cell.length_a   1.000
_cell.length_b   1.000
_cell.length_c   1.000
_cell.angle_alpha   90.00
_cell.angle_beta   90.00
_cell.angle_gamma   90.00
#
_symmetry.space_group_name_H-M   'P 1'
#
loop_
_entity.id
_entity.type
_entity.pdbx_description
1 polymer ?
#
loop_
_entity_poly.entity_id
_entity_poly.type
_entity_poly.pdbx_seq_one_letter_code
_entity_poly.pdbx_strand_id
1 'polypeptide(L)' 'TKGPAAFFIPNQGVSAIDKEGGPFHDADADEACFESIRSNLGSNVELQDLDQHINDDAFAEVMAKKLIALMKT' A
#
# COMPACT_ATOMS: atom_id res chain seq x y z
N THR A 1 5.80 10.33 12.12
CA THR A 1 4.96 11.55 12.22
C THR A 1 4.09 11.46 13.47
N LYS A 2 3.72 12.59 14.09
CA LYS A 2 2.78 12.64 15.24
C LYS A 2 1.32 12.88 14.81
N GLY A 3 1.07 13.23 13.55
CA GLY A 3 -0.27 13.44 13.00
C GLY A 3 -0.87 12.16 12.40
N PRO A 4 -2.15 12.22 11.97
CA PRO A 4 -2.80 11.13 11.24
C PRO A 4 -2.00 10.73 9.99
N ALA A 5 -1.87 9.43 9.75
CA ALA A 5 -1.19 8.89 8.58
C ALA A 5 -1.93 7.66 8.04
N ALA A 6 -1.64 7.29 6.79
CA ALA A 6 -2.16 6.07 6.19
C ALA A 6 -1.05 5.34 5.42
N PHE A 7 -1.07 4.02 5.43
CA PHE A 7 -0.21 3.14 4.66
C PHE A 7 -1.07 2.28 3.74
N PHE A 8 -0.62 2.07 2.50
CA PHE A 8 -1.36 1.34 1.48
C PHE A 8 -0.54 0.13 1.00
N ILE A 9 -1.14 -1.05 1.04
CA ILE A 9 -0.59 -2.28 0.48
C ILE A 9 -1.31 -2.57 -0.85
N PRO A 10 -0.60 -2.55 -2.00
CA PRO A 10 -1.12 -3.03 -3.29
C PRO A 10 -0.83 -4.52 -3.46
N ASN A 11 -1.81 -5.39 -3.14
CA ASN A 11 -1.59 -6.85 -3.14
C ASN A 11 -1.27 -7.46 -4.51
N GLN A 12 -1.47 -6.72 -5.60
CA GLN A 12 -1.17 -7.23 -6.94
C GLN A 12 0.20 -6.77 -7.47
N GLY A 13 0.98 -6.05 -6.66
CA GLY A 13 2.35 -5.67 -6.99
C GLY A 13 2.74 -4.24 -6.61
N VAL A 14 3.99 -4.06 -6.18
CA VAL A 14 4.54 -2.79 -5.69
C VAL A 14 5.36 -2.02 -6.73
N SER A 15 5.54 -2.56 -7.94
CA SER A 15 6.26 -1.89 -9.03
C SER A 15 5.77 -2.31 -10.40
N ALA A 16 6.12 -1.56 -11.45
CA ALA A 16 5.66 -1.86 -12.82
C ALA A 16 6.02 -3.28 -13.35
N ILE A 17 7.06 -3.90 -12.78
CA ILE A 17 7.57 -5.21 -13.19
C ILE A 17 7.38 -6.29 -12.12
N ASP A 18 6.80 -5.92 -10.99
CA ASP A 18 6.39 -6.83 -9.91
C ASP A 18 4.88 -7.01 -10.03
N LYS A 19 4.49 -8.06 -10.74
CA LYS A 19 3.11 -8.45 -11.03
C LYS A 19 3.13 -9.88 -11.56
N GLU A 20 2.02 -10.60 -11.52
CA GLU A 20 1.96 -11.99 -12.01
C GLU A 20 2.64 -12.16 -13.39
N GLY A 21 3.61 -13.07 -13.47
CA GLY A 21 4.42 -13.34 -14.68
C GLY A 21 5.52 -12.31 -14.98
N GLY A 22 5.68 -11.27 -14.17
CA GLY A 22 6.74 -10.27 -14.26
C GLY A 22 8.08 -10.79 -13.71
N PRO A 23 9.21 -10.18 -14.11
CA PRO A 23 10.54 -10.65 -13.73
C PRO A 23 10.85 -10.50 -12.24
N PHE A 24 10.15 -9.60 -11.54
CA PHE A 24 10.35 -9.31 -10.12
C PHE A 24 9.19 -9.80 -9.25
N HIS A 25 8.25 -10.57 -9.82
CA HIS A 25 7.15 -11.12 -9.06
C HIS A 25 7.65 -12.16 -8.06
N ASP A 26 7.46 -11.86 -6.77
CA ASP A 26 7.87 -12.71 -5.67
C ASP A 26 6.85 -12.58 -4.52
N ALA A 27 5.83 -13.45 -4.56
CA ALA A 27 4.75 -13.43 -3.57
C ALA A 27 5.24 -13.68 -2.13
N ASP A 28 6.32 -14.44 -1.95
CA ASP A 28 6.89 -14.70 -0.62
C ASP A 28 7.60 -13.46 -0.08
N ALA A 29 8.32 -12.72 -0.95
CA ALA A 29 8.95 -11.46 -0.58
C ALA A 29 7.92 -10.38 -0.26
N ASP A 30 6.85 -10.28 -1.05
CA ASP A 30 5.74 -9.35 -0.81
C ASP A 30 5.07 -9.64 0.53
N GLU A 31 4.68 -10.89 0.80
CA GLU A 31 4.02 -11.24 2.05
C GLU A 31 4.94 -11.03 3.26
N ALA A 32 6.23 -11.36 3.16
CA ALA A 32 7.19 -11.09 4.22
C ALA A 32 7.33 -9.57 4.50
N CYS A 33 7.30 -8.74 3.46
CA CYS A 33 7.31 -7.29 3.58
C CYS A 33 6.03 -6.78 4.26
N PHE A 34 4.87 -7.21 3.77
CA PHE A 34 3.56 -6.77 4.23
C PHE A 34 3.27 -7.20 5.67
N GLU A 35 3.65 -8.43 6.04
CA GLU A 35 3.51 -8.90 7.42
C GLU A 35 4.40 -8.12 8.39
N SER A 36 5.63 -7.80 7.97
CA SER A 36 6.53 -6.93 8.73
C SER A 36 5.92 -5.53 8.94
N ILE A 37 5.29 -4.96 7.90
CA ILE A 37 4.60 -3.67 7.97
C ILE A 37 3.40 -3.75 8.93
N ARG A 38 2.52 -4.75 8.78
CA ARG A 38 1.35 -4.97 9.65
C ARG A 38 1.76 -5.09 11.13
N SER A 39 2.83 -5.82 11.41
CA SER A 39 3.35 -6.05 12.76
C SER A 39 4.01 -4.83 13.40
N ASN A 40 4.51 -3.88 12.61
CA ASN A 40 5.30 -2.74 13.12
C ASN A 40 4.60 -1.38 12.93
N LEU A 41 3.38 -1.36 12.42
CA LEU A 41 2.66 -0.11 12.17
C LEU A 41 2.36 0.63 13.47
N GLY A 42 2.59 1.95 13.47
CA GLY A 42 2.20 2.80 14.60
C GLY A 42 0.68 2.90 14.72
N SER A 43 0.17 3.03 15.96
CA SER A 43 -1.28 3.12 16.21
C SER A 43 -1.97 4.36 15.61
N ASN A 44 -1.20 5.37 15.20
CA ASN A 44 -1.70 6.57 14.50
C ASN A 44 -1.71 6.42 12.98
N VAL A 45 -1.37 5.23 12.46
CA VAL A 45 -1.33 4.93 11.03
C VAL A 45 -2.50 4.00 10.69
N GLU A 46 -3.34 4.43 9.76
CA GLU A 46 -4.38 3.59 9.19
C GLU A 46 -3.79 2.70 8.10
N LEU A 47 -4.02 1.39 8.17
CA LEU A 47 -3.63 0.47 7.10
C LEU A 47 -4.77 0.27 6.10
N GLN A 48 -4.45 0.36 4.83
CA GLN A 48 -5.34 0.09 3.70
C GLN A 48 -4.75 -1.04 2.87
N ASP A 49 -5.46 -2.16 2.82
CA ASP A 49 -5.03 -3.40 2.18
C ASP A 49 -5.92 -3.58 0.93
N LEU A 50 -5.34 -3.36 -0.26
CA LEU A 50 -6.09 -3.19 -1.52
C LEU A 50 -5.71 -4.28 -2.52
N ASP A 51 -6.72 -4.95 -3.07
CA ASP A 51 -6.58 -5.94 -4.15
C ASP A 51 -6.36 -5.24 -5.51
N GLN A 52 -5.24 -4.55 -5.62
CA GLN A 52 -4.89 -3.67 -6.74
C GLN A 52 -3.38 -3.68 -6.96
N HIS A 53 -2.96 -3.40 -8.19
CA HIS A 53 -1.56 -3.17 -8.51
C HIS A 53 -1.24 -1.68 -8.30
N ILE A 54 -0.02 -1.35 -7.85
CA ILE A 54 0.36 0.04 -7.52
C ILE A 54 0.10 1.06 -8.65
N ASN A 55 0.18 0.60 -9.90
CA ASN A 55 -0.02 1.41 -11.10
C ASN A 55 -1.46 1.41 -11.64
N ASP A 56 -2.43 0.83 -10.92
CA ASP A 56 -3.84 0.92 -11.31
C ASP A 56 -4.37 2.33 -11.03
N ASP A 57 -5.12 2.91 -11.98
CA ASP A 57 -5.76 4.22 -11.81
C ASP A 57 -6.62 4.28 -10.53
N ALA A 58 -7.31 3.18 -10.22
CA ALA A 58 -8.13 3.07 -9.03
C ALA A 58 -7.31 3.12 -7.72
N PHE A 59 -6.09 2.58 -7.70
CA PHE A 59 -5.19 2.67 -6.55
C PHE A 59 -4.75 4.14 -6.34
N ALA A 60 -4.35 4.81 -7.43
CA ALA A 60 -3.98 6.21 -7.42
C ALA A 60 -5.12 7.12 -6.93
N GLU A 61 -6.35 6.89 -7.38
CA GLU A 61 -7.52 7.63 -6.94
C GLU A 61 -7.78 7.49 -5.43
N VAL A 62 -7.69 6.28 -4.90
CA VAL A 62 -7.93 6.03 -3.47
C VAL A 62 -6.87 6.73 -2.62
N MET A 63 -5.59 6.65 -3.00
CA MET A 63 -4.51 7.36 -2.32
C MET A 63 -4.71 8.88 -2.34
N ALA A 64 -5.07 9.45 -3.50
CA ALA A 64 -5.31 10.89 -3.63
C ALA A 64 -6.49 11.35 -2.76
N LYS A 65 -7.60 10.60 -2.76
CA LYS A 65 -8.77 10.88 -1.90
C LYS A 65 -8.38 10.82 -0.42
N LYS A 66 -7.57 9.83 -0.01
CA LYS A 66 -7.10 9.72 1.38
C LYS A 66 -6.22 10.89 1.79
N LEU A 67 -5.28 11.29 0.95
CA LEU A 67 -4.43 12.45 1.22
C LEU A 67 -5.26 13.72 1.42
N ILE A 68 -6.22 14.00 0.54
CA ILE A 68 -7.12 15.15 0.67
C ILE A 68 -7.90 15.11 1.98
N ALA A 69 -8.36 13.92 2.42
CA ALA A 69 -9.04 13.77 3.70
C ALA A 69 -8.13 14.08 4.89
N LEU A 70 -6.87 13.60 4.86
CA LEU A 70 -5.87 13.87 5.91
C LEU A 70 -5.44 15.35 5.96
N MET A 71 -5.58 16.10 4.87
CA MET A 71 -5.27 17.54 4.85
C MET A 71 -6.39 18.42 5.43
N LYS A 72 -7.60 17.88 5.60
CA LYS A 72 -8.77 18.60 6.11
C LYS A 72 -8.97 18.42 7.62
N THR A 73 -8.15 17.60 8.27
CA THR A 73 -8.11 17.40 9.72
C THR A 73 -7.15 18.38 10.37
#